data_AF-A0A962S544-F1
#
_entry.id   AF-A0A962S544-F1
#
_cell.length_a   1.000
_cell.length_b   1.000
_cell.length_c   1.000
_cell.angle_alpha   90.00
_cell.angle_beta   90.00
_cell.angle_gamma   90.00
#
_symmetry.space_group_name_H-M   'P 1'
#
loop_
_entity.id
_entity.type
_entity.pdbx_description
1 polymer ?
#
loop_
_entity_poly.entity_id
_entity_poly.type
_entity_poly.pdbx_seq_one_letter_code
_entity_poly.pdbx_strand_id
1 'polypeptide(L)' 'NERAEYAIVVRHDVTAMGLGVLLMRRIIDYARGRGIREIHGDVLRENKTMLKLCGVFGFSRAFVPDEPDIVKVVLNLSE' A
#
# COMPACT_ATOMS: atom_id res chain seq x y z
N ASN A 1 -1.81 18.13 5.26
CA ASN A 1 -1.54 16.83 4.60
C ASN A 1 -2.14 15.70 5.42
N GLU A 2 -3.46 15.54 5.37
CA GLU A 2 -4.12 14.50 6.16
C GLU A 2 -3.99 13.12 5.51
N ARG A 3 -4.10 13.05 4.18
CA ARG A 3 -4.03 11.81 3.40
C ARG A 3 -3.01 11.92 2.27
N ALA A 4 -2.37 10.81 1.91
CA ALA A 4 -1.51 10.72 0.74
C ALA A 4 -1.71 9.40 -0.01
N GLU A 5 -1.62 9.46 -1.33
CA GLU A 5 -1.60 8.27 -2.19
C GLU A 5 -0.15 7.75 -2.32
N TYR A 6 0.03 6.44 -2.45
CA TYR A 6 1.33 5.83 -2.75
C TYR A 6 1.25 4.85 -3.92
N ALA A 7 2.37 4.68 -4.63
CA ALA A 7 2.53 3.68 -5.67
C ALA A 7 3.91 3.02 -5.58
N ILE A 8 3.98 1.71 -5.83
CA ILE A 8 5.22 0.93 -5.88
C ILE A 8 5.24 0.16 -7.20
N VAL A 9 6.33 0.31 -7.96
CA VAL A 9 6.61 -0.46 -9.16
C VAL A 9 7.94 -1.18 -8.97
N VAL A 10 7.94 -2.50 -9.19
CA VAL A 10 9.14 -3.34 -9.10
C VAL A 10 9.23 -4.14 -10.39
N ARG A 11 10.42 -4.15 -11.02
CA ARG A 11 10.65 -4.97 -12.21
C ARG A 11 10.52 -6.45 -11.84
N HIS A 12 9.91 -7.22 -12.74
CA HIS A 12 9.56 -8.62 -12.48
C HIS A 12 10.78 -9.48 -12.10
N ASP A 13 11.93 -9.22 -12.72
CA ASP A 13 13.20 -9.93 -12.54
C ASP A 13 13.83 -9.77 -11.15
N VAL A 14 13.37 -8.81 -10.34
CA VAL A 14 13.82 -8.57 -8.97
C VAL A 14 12.68 -8.69 -7.94
N THR A 15 11.56 -9.29 -8.35
CA THR A 15 10.48 -9.63 -7.41
C THR A 15 10.91 -10.74 -6.45
N ALA A 16 10.16 -10.92 -5.35
CA ALA A 16 10.45 -11.90 -4.29
C ALA A 16 11.77 -11.72 -3.50
N MET A 17 12.58 -10.70 -3.80
CA MET A 17 13.79 -10.36 -3.04
C MET A 17 13.53 -9.45 -1.81
N GLY A 18 12.27 -9.25 -1.43
CA GLY A 18 11.90 -8.39 -0.30
C GLY A 18 11.83 -6.88 -0.60
N LEU A 19 12.06 -6.47 -1.85
CA LEU A 19 12.03 -5.05 -2.25
C LEU A 19 10.71 -4.34 -1.93
N GLY A 20 9.56 -5.02 -2.13
CA GLY A 20 8.25 -4.45 -1.79
C GLY A 20 8.12 -4.11 -0.30
N VAL A 21 8.66 -4.98 0.57
CA VAL A 21 8.65 -4.75 2.03
C VAL A 21 9.53 -3.56 2.39
N LEU A 22 10.74 -3.49 1.83
CA LEU A 22 11.66 -2.39 2.05
C LEU A 22 11.06 -1.04 1.62
N LEU A 23 10.50 -1.00 0.41
CA LEU A 23 9.90 0.21 -0.17
C LEU A 23 8.66 0.65 0.62
N MET A 24 7.75 -0.27 0.96
CA MET A 24 6.56 0.04 1.75
C MET A 24 6.92 0.62 3.12
N ARG A 25 7.91 0.02 3.81
CA ARG A 25 8.40 0.53 5.10
C ARG A 25 8.94 1.95 4.97
N ARG A 26 9.73 2.22 3.92
CA ARG A 26 10.29 3.55 3.66
C ARG A 26 9.19 4.60 3.42
N ILE A 27 8.14 4.25 2.69
CA ILE A 27 6.98 5.13 2.45
C ILE A 27 6.26 5.45 3.77
N ILE A 28 5.98 4.42 4.59
CA ILE A 28 5.32 4.58 5.89
C ILE A 28 6.14 5.49 6.82
N ASP A 29 7.45 5.22 6.95
CA ASP A 29 8.34 6.01 7.80
C ASP A 29 8.42 7.47 7.35
N TYR A 30 8.50 7.70 6.03
CA TYR A 30 8.48 9.04 5.47
C TYR A 30 7.16 9.75 5.74
N ALA A 31 6.03 9.07 5.52
CA ALA A 31 4.70 9.63 5.74
C ALA A 31 4.49 10.06 7.20
N ARG A 32 4.89 9.21 8.15
CA ARG A 32 4.89 9.53 9.59
C ARG A 32 5.75 10.75 9.90
N GLY A 33 6.99 10.80 9.39
CA GLY A 33 7.89 11.94 9.59
C GLY A 33 7.38 13.26 8.99
N ARG A 34 6.46 13.19 8.01
CA ARG A 34 5.79 14.35 7.40
C ARG A 34 4.46 14.72 8.07
N GLY A 35 4.04 13.99 9.11
CA GLY A 35 2.76 14.20 9.78
C GLY A 35 1.54 13.81 8.94
N ILE A 36 1.71 12.92 7.95
CA ILE A 36 0.60 12.34 7.19
C ILE A 36 -0.13 11.35 8.08
N ARG A 37 -1.47 11.46 8.14
CA ARG A 37 -2.32 10.64 9.02
C ARG A 37 -2.79 9.34 8.39
N GLU A 38 -2.78 9.27 7.06
CA GLU A 38 -3.27 8.12 6.31
C GLU A 38 -2.54 8.01 4.96
N ILE A 39 -2.17 6.79 4.59
CA ILE A 39 -1.78 6.47 3.21
C ILE A 39 -2.74 5.48 2.57
N HIS A 40 -3.03 5.67 1.29
CA HIS A 40 -3.93 4.80 0.54
C HIS A 40 -3.40 4.50 -0.86
N GLY A 41 -3.96 3.47 -1.48
CA GLY A 41 -3.70 3.14 -2.88
C GLY A 41 -4.74 2.16 -3.42
N ASP A 42 -4.76 2.03 -4.73
CA ASP A 42 -5.63 1.13 -5.45
C ASP A 42 -4.82 -0.06 -5.99
N VAL A 43 -5.26 -1.27 -5.66
CA VAL A 43 -4.55 -2.50 -6.01
C VAL A 43 -5.47 -3.39 -6.82
N LEU A 44 -4.99 -3.88 -7.98
CA LEU A 44 -5.71 -4.87 -8.76
C LEU A 44 -6.04 -6.11 -7.90
N ARG A 45 -7.29 -6.59 -7.98
CA ARG A 45 -7.79 -7.76 -7.25
C ARG A 45 -6.93 -9.00 -7.47
N GLU A 46 -6.35 -9.14 -8.66
CA GLU A 46 -5.45 -10.23 -9.04
C GLU A 46 -4.03 -10.09 -8.51
N ASN A 47 -3.59 -8.90 -8.10
CA ASN A 47 -2.25 -8.65 -7.56
C ASN A 47 -2.14 -9.16 -6.10
N LYS A 48 -2.20 -10.49 -5.94
CA LYS A 48 -2.16 -11.17 -4.64
C LYS A 48 -0.88 -10.86 -3.86
N THR A 49 0.23 -10.63 -4.55
CA THR A 49 1.51 -10.24 -3.96
C THR A 49 1.40 -8.90 -3.25
N MET A 50 0.90 -7.86 -3.94
CA MET A 50 0.71 -6.54 -3.33
C MET A 50 -0.35 -6.58 -2.22
N LEU A 51 -1.47 -7.28 -2.42
CA LEU A 51 -2.49 -7.43 -1.38
C LEU A 51 -1.92 -8.11 -0.13
N LYS A 52 -1.12 -9.18 -0.29
CA LYS A 52 -0.44 -9.85 0.83
C LYS A 52 0.52 -8.90 1.54
N LEU A 53 1.32 -8.13 0.79
CA LEU A 53 2.21 -7.11 1.34
C LEU A 53 1.45 -6.06 2.15
N CYS A 54 0.33 -5.55 1.64
CA CYS A 54 -0.54 -4.63 2.38
C CYS A 54 -1.03 -5.26 3.70
N GLY A 55 -1.35 -6.56 3.70
CA GLY A 55 -1.70 -7.29 4.92
C GLY A 55 -0.59 -7.36 5.97
N VAL A 56 0.67 -7.51 5.55
CA VAL A 56 1.84 -7.53 6.45
C VAL A 56 1.99 -6.22 7.22
N PHE A 57 1.63 -5.09 6.60
CA PHE A 57 1.73 -3.76 7.21
C PHE A 57 0.43 -3.28 7.87
N GLY A 58 -0.62 -4.12 7.93
CA GLY A 58 -1.86 -3.78 8.61
C GLY A 58 -2.81 -2.87 7.83
N PHE A 59 -2.67 -2.80 6.50
CA PHE A 59 -3.64 -2.07 5.68
C PHE A 59 -5.03 -2.72 5.77
N SER A 60 -6.06 -1.90 5.94
CA SER A 60 -7.44 -2.29 5.69
C SER A 60 -7.69 -2.38 4.19
N ARG A 61 -8.70 -3.17 3.80
CA ARG A 61 -9.05 -3.40 2.39
C ARG A 61 -10.54 -3.23 2.21
N ALA A 62 -10.94 -2.53 1.16
CA ALA A 62 -12.34 -2.35 0.77
C ALA A 62 -12.52 -2.63 -0.72
N PHE A 63 -13.59 -3.34 -1.08
CA PHE A 63 -14.02 -3.43 -2.47
C PHE A 63 -14.69 -2.12 -2.88
N VAL A 64 -14.46 -1.72 -4.13
CA VAL A 64 -15.10 -0.56 -4.72
C VAL A 64 -16.30 -1.06 -5.54
N PRO A 65 -17.55 -0.65 -5.22
CA PRO A 65 -18.75 -1.19 -5.87
C PRO A 65 -18.75 -1.09 -7.40
N ASP A 66 -18.23 0.02 -7.93
CA ASP A 66 -18.22 0.32 -9.37
C ASP A 66 -16.91 -0.12 -10.07
N GLU A 67 -15.93 -0.63 -9.31
CA GLU A 67 -14.62 -1.06 -9.83
C GLU A 67 -14.28 -2.46 -9.28
N PRO A 68 -14.88 -3.53 -9.84
CA PRO A 68 -14.77 -4.88 -9.27
C PRO A 68 -13.32 -5.37 -9.26
N ASP A 69 -12.49 -4.94 -10.20
CA ASP A 69 -11.10 -5.36 -10.31
C ASP A 69 -10.16 -4.56 -9.41
N ILE A 70 -10.66 -3.57 -8.66
CA ILE A 70 -9.89 -2.76 -7.74
C ILE A 70 -10.22 -3.10 -6.29
N VAL A 71 -9.16 -3.15 -5.48
CA VAL A 71 -9.23 -3.23 -4.02
C VAL A 71 -8.54 -1.99 -3.49
N LYS A 72 -9.31 -1.13 -2.84
CA LYS A 72 -8.78 0.04 -2.14
C LYS A 72 -8.10 -0.43 -0.86
N VAL A 73 -6.86 -0.01 -0.65
CA VAL A 73 -6.10 -0.31 0.58
C VAL A 73 -5.79 0.98 1.33
N VAL A 74 -5.98 0.96 2.65
CA VAL A 74 -5.77 2.14 3.51
C VAL A 74 -4.98 1.75 4.75
N LEU A 75 -3.99 2.55 5.11
CA LEU A 75 -3.27 2.46 6.37
C LEU A 75 -3.40 3.77 7.13
N ASN A 76 -4.00 3.69 8.32
CA ASN A 76 -3.97 4.78 9.29
C ASN A 76 -2.58 4.83 9.95
N LEU A 77 -1.99 6.01 9.96
CA LEU A 77 -0.68 6.30 10.54
C LEU A 77 -0.76 7.08 11.86
N SER A 78 -1.98 7.46 12.26
CA SER A 78 -2.24 8.22 13.47
C SER A 78 -2.22 7.30 14.69
N GLU A 79 -1.03 7.15 15.27
CA GLU A 79 -0.82 6.85 16.70
C GLU A 79 0.09 7.93 17.29
#